data_AF-A0A6L6WVX5-F1
#
_entry.id   AF-A0A6L6WVX5-F1
#
_cell.length_a   1.000
_cell.length_b   1.000
_cell.length_c   1.000
_cell.angle_alpha   90.00
_cell.angle_beta   90.00
_cell.angle_gamma   90.00
#
_symmetry.space_group_name_H-M   'P 1'
#
loop_
_entity.id
_entity.type
_entity.pdbx_description
1 polymer ?
#
loop_
_entity_poly.entity_id
_entity_poly.type
_entity_poly.pdbx_seq_one_letter_code
_entity_poly.pdbx_strand_id
1 'polypeptide(L)' 'MSKKAKIAAGGVAAGIILLIWLPWWAAFLIVLGVPAAAYLTLDTEQRRRLRRVTRKELGR' A
#
# COMPACT_ATOMS: atom_id res chain seq x y z
N MET A 1 -6.72 -20.87 -5.46
CA MET A 1 -6.59 -19.44 -5.07
C MET A 1 -5.71 -18.71 -6.08
N SER A 2 -6.24 -17.69 -6.76
CA SER A 2 -5.41 -16.86 -7.65
C SER A 2 -4.36 -16.08 -6.85
N LYS A 3 -3.25 -15.69 -7.47
CA LYS A 3 -2.22 -14.87 -6.79
C LYS A 3 -2.82 -13.59 -6.19
N LYS A 4 -3.76 -12.96 -6.91
CA LYS A 4 -4.51 -11.79 -6.46
C LYS A 4 -5.34 -12.09 -5.19
N ALA A 5 -6.01 -13.24 -5.14
CA ALA A 5 -6.78 -13.63 -3.97
C ALA A 5 -5.89 -13.85 -2.73
N LYS A 6 -4.70 -14.45 -2.90
CA LYS A 6 -3.74 -14.60 -1.79
C LYS A 6 -3.24 -13.25 -1.27
N ILE A 7 -2.93 -12.31 -2.16
CA ILE A 7 -2.49 -10.95 -1.78
C ILE A 7 -3.61 -10.22 -1.03
N ALA A 8 -4.84 -10.27 -1.56
CA ALA A 8 -6.00 -9.66 -0.91
C ALA A 8 -6.24 -10.26 0.49
N ALA A 9 -6.22 -11.58 0.61
CA ALA A 9 -6.38 -12.26 1.90
C ALA A 9 -5.28 -11.87 2.90
N GLY A 10 -4.02 -11.77 2.45
CA GLY A 10 -2.91 -11.31 3.29
C GLY A 10 -3.09 -9.87 3.76
N GLY A 11 -3.55 -8.97 2.88
CA GLY A 11 -3.85 -7.58 3.23
C GLY A 11 -4.97 -7.48 4.27
N VAL A 12 -6.04 -8.25 4.11
CA VAL A 12 -7.15 -8.30 5.09
C VAL A 12 -6.68 -8.85 6.43
N ALA A 13 -5.92 -9.95 6.45
CA ALA A 13 -5.40 -10.53 7.68
C ALA A 13 -4.50 -9.54 8.44
N ALA A 14 -3.58 -8.86 7.73
CA ALA A 14 -2.73 -7.83 8.32
C ALA A 14 -3.57 -6.65 8.88
N GLY A 15 -4.60 -6.20 8.15
CA GLY A 15 -5.51 -5.16 8.62
C GLY A 15 -6.27 -5.54 9.89
N ILE A 16 -6.76 -6.78 9.98
CA ILE A 16 -7.43 -7.29 11.18
C ILE A 16 -6.44 -7.34 12.36
N ILE A 17 -5.23 -7.84 12.15
CA ILE A 17 -4.20 -7.86 13.19
C ILE A 17 -3.93 -6.44 13.70
N LEU A 18 -3.77 -5.45 12.81
CA LEU A 18 -3.59 -4.06 13.23
C LEU A 18 -4.76 -3.56 14.08
N LEU A 19 -6.01 -3.85 13.69
CA LEU A 19 -7.21 -3.40 14.40
C LEU A 19 -7.44 -4.09 15.75
N ILE A 20 -6.89 -5.29 15.96
CA ILE A 20 -6.97 -5.97 17.26
C ILE A 20 -6.09 -5.27 18.30
N TRP A 21 -4.91 -4.81 17.90
CA TRP A 21 -3.89 -4.31 18.82
C TRP A 21 -3.81 -2.78 18.91
N LEU A 22 -4.32 -2.07 17.90
CA LEU A 22 -4.25 -0.62 17.83
C LEU A 22 -5.66 -0.01 17.76
N PRO A 23 -5.84 1.23 18.25
CA PRO A 23 -7.05 1.97 17.99
C PRO A 23 -7.22 2.21 16.48
N TRP A 24 -8.47 2.28 16.03
CA TRP A 24 -8.81 2.35 14.61
C TRP A 24 -8.08 3.47 13.84
N TRP A 25 -7.86 4.63 14.48
CA TRP A 25 -7.15 5.75 13.88
C TRP A 25 -5.67 5.45 13.62
N ALA A 26 -5.01 4.70 14.52
CA ALA A 26 -3.60 4.35 14.35
C ALA A 26 -3.42 3.27 13.27
N ALA A 27 -4.32 2.27 13.24
CA ALA A 27 -4.35 1.30 12.15
C ALA A 27 -4.57 1.98 10.78
N PHE A 28 -5.50 2.95 10.71
CA PHE A 28 -5.73 3.76 9.51
C PHE A 28 -4.48 4.54 9.07
N LEU A 29 -3.82 5.22 10.02
CA LEU A 29 -2.57 5.93 9.75
C LEU A 29 -1.45 4.99 9.30
N ILE A 30 -1.38 3.75 9.75
CA ILE A 30 -0.37 2.80 9.27
C ILE A 30 -0.68 2.38 7.83
N VAL A 31 -1.93 1.98 7.56
CA VAL A 31 -2.35 1.49 6.24
C VAL A 31 -2.13 2.52 5.15
N LEU A 32 -2.39 3.81 5.43
CA LEU A 32 -2.20 4.89 4.46
C LEU A 32 -0.85 5.61 4.60
N GLY A 33 -0.46 5.89 5.84
CA GLY A 33 0.72 6.69 6.15
C GLY A 33 2.02 5.98 5.83
N VAL A 34 2.12 4.65 6.00
CA VAL A 34 3.35 3.94 5.62
C VAL A 34 3.58 4.00 4.10
N PRO A 35 2.61 3.66 3.22
CA PRO A 35 2.77 3.85 1.78
C PRO A 35 3.02 5.31 1.37
N ALA A 36 2.33 6.27 2.00
CA ALA A 36 2.51 7.69 1.72
C ALA A 36 3.92 8.16 2.10
N ALA A 37 4.38 7.85 3.30
CA ALA A 37 5.73 8.16 3.76
C ALA A 37 6.78 7.51 2.87
N ALA A 38 6.62 6.22 2.55
CA ALA A 38 7.50 5.50 1.63
C ALA A 38 7.60 6.23 0.28
N TYR A 39 6.47 6.65 -0.29
CA TYR A 39 6.43 7.41 -1.55
C TYR A 39 7.11 8.77 -1.43
N LEU A 40 6.91 9.48 -0.31
CA LEU A 40 7.49 10.79 -0.07
C LEU A 40 9.02 10.71 0.13
N THR A 41 9.51 9.60 0.70
CA THR A 41 10.95 9.33 0.87
C THR A 41 11.64 8.86 -0.41
N LEU A 42 10.91 8.52 -1.48
CA LEU A 42 11.53 8.15 -2.75
C LEU A 42 12.30 9.32 -3.36
N ASP A 43 13.47 9.04 -3.94
CA ASP A 43 14.18 10.02 -4.75
C ASP A 43 13.35 10.45 -5.96
N THR A 44 13.62 11.65 -6.46
CA THR A 44 12.91 12.22 -7.62
C THR A 44 12.93 11.28 -8.83
N GLU A 45 14.04 10.58 -9.07
CA GLU A 45 14.17 9.60 -10.17
C GLU A 45 13.32 8.33 -9.96
N GLN A 46 13.30 7.77 -8.74
CA GLN A 46 12.43 6.63 -8.40
C GLN A 46 10.96 7.00 -8.55
N ARG A 47 10.58 8.18 -8.05
CA ARG A 47 9.22 8.70 -8.10
C ARG A 47 8.77 8.97 -9.54
N ARG A 48 9.64 9.52 -10.39
CA ARG A 48 9.39 9.71 -11.83
C ARG A 48 9.18 8.38 -12.55
N ARG A 49 10.04 7.39 -12.28
CA ARG A 49 9.90 6.04 -12.85
C ARG A 49 8.59 5.38 -12.43
N LEU A 50 8.26 5.44 -11.14
CA LEU A 50 7.01 4.90 -10.61
C LEU A 50 5.79 5.55 -11.29
N ARG A 51 5.75 6.88 -11.39
CA ARG A 51 4.68 7.62 -12.11
C ARG A 51 4.56 7.22 -13.58
N ARG A 52 5.69 6.91 -14.26
CA ARG A 52 5.67 6.43 -15.66
C ARG A 52 5.09 5.03 -15.75
N VAL A 53 5.45 4.12 -14.85
CA VAL A 53 4.92 2.74 -14.82
C VAL A 53 3.43 2.76 -14.52
N THR A 54 2.99 3.48 -13.49
CA THR A 54 1.57 3.59 -13.13
C THR A 54 0.73 4.13 -14.30
N ARG A 55 1.23 5.13 -15.06
CA ARG A 55 0.52 5.63 -16.25
C ARG A 55 0.38 4.59 -17.36
N LYS A 56 1.32 3.67 -17.53
CA LYS A 56 1.21 2.59 -18.52
C LYS A 56 0.12 1.57 -18.16
N GLU A 57 -0.09 1.32 -16.87
CA GLU A 57 -1.13 0.42 -16.36
C GLU A 57 -2.55 1.02 -16.43
N LEU A 58 -2.68 2.36 -16.47
CA LEU A 58 -3.98 3.03 -16.56
C LEU A 58 -4.54 3.14 -17.98
N GLY A 59 -3.69 2.98 -19.00
CA GLY A 59 -4.06 3.07 -20.42
C GLY A 59 -4.14 1.71 -21.13
N ARG A 60 -4.17 0.62 -20.37
CA ARG A 60 -4.18 -0.77 -20.84
C ARG A 60 -5.28 -1.54 -20.13
#